data_AF-A0A382GZT5-F1
#
_entry.id   AF-A0A382GZT5-F1
#
_cell.length_a   1.000
_cell.length_b   1.000
_cell.length_c   1.000
_cell.angle_alpha   90.00
_cell.angle_beta   90.00
_cell.angle_gamma   90.00
#
_symmetry.space_group_name_H-M   'P 1'
#
loop_
_entity.id
_entity.type
_entity.pdbx_description
1 polymer ?
#
loop_
_entity_poly.entity_id
_entity_poly.type
_entity_poly.pdbx_seq_one_letter_code
_entity_poly.pdbx_strand_id
1 'polypeptide(L)'
;VLRLSSICLILSFITLLAEEGSHWAFIKPNRHKLPTVKQADWPINPIDYFILSKLENANLKPSPAADRITLLRRVHLDLIGLPPTPDEVESFLNDKSPDAYKKVVNKLLAS
;
A
#
# COMPACT_ATOMS: atom_id res chain seq x y z
N VAL A 1 -50.89 -16.00 -19.11
CA VAL A 1 -50.10 -15.80 -20.35
C VAL A 1 -49.23 -14.57 -20.16
N LEU A 2 -47.97 -14.73 -19.76
CA LEU A 2 -47.02 -13.61 -19.65
C LEU A 2 -46.75 -13.07 -21.06
N ARG A 3 -47.01 -11.78 -21.31
CA ARG A 3 -46.73 -11.12 -22.60
C ARG A 3 -45.23 -11.23 -22.90
N LEU A 4 -44.86 -11.53 -24.15
CA LEU A 4 -43.46 -11.61 -24.60
C LEU A 4 -42.62 -10.38 -24.22
N SER A 5 -43.24 -9.21 -24.11
CA SER A 5 -42.60 -7.97 -23.67
C SER A 5 -42.08 -8.03 -22.22
N SER A 6 -42.82 -8.65 -21.31
CA SER A 6 -42.41 -8.84 -19.91
C SER A 6 -41.25 -9.83 -19.76
N ILE A 7 -41.21 -10.86 -20.61
CA ILE A 7 -40.12 -11.85 -20.63
C ILE A 7 -38.82 -11.20 -21.16
N CYS A 8 -38.92 -10.35 -22.18
CA CYS A 8 -37.78 -9.62 -22.73
C CYS A 8 -37.15 -8.65 -21.71
N LEU A 9 -38.00 -7.96 -20.94
CA LEU A 9 -37.57 -7.04 -19.88
C LEU A 9 -36.87 -7.76 -18.72
N ILE A 10 -37.34 -8.97 -18.36
CA ILE A 10 -36.70 -9.81 -17.33
C ILE A 10 -35.36 -10.37 -17.84
N LEU A 11 -35.31 -10.86 -19.08
CA LEU A 11 -34.07 -11.36 -19.69
C LEU A 11 -33.00 -10.27 -19.82
N SER A 12 -33.38 -9.04 -20.19
CA SER A 12 -32.43 -7.92 -20.27
C SER A 12 -31.95 -7.45 -18.90
N PHE A 13 -32.77 -7.59 -17.85
CA PHE A 13 -32.37 -7.29 -16.48
C PHE A 13 -31.38 -8.33 -15.94
N ILE A 14 -31.61 -9.62 -16.23
CA ILE A 14 -30.73 -10.71 -15.82
C ILE A 14 -29.35 -10.60 -16.50
N THR A 15 -29.29 -10.24 -17.78
CA THR A 15 -28.00 -10.01 -18.46
C THR A 15 -27.26 -8.76 -17.98
N LEU A 16 -27.97 -7.70 -17.58
CA LEU A 16 -27.36 -6.50 -16.99
C LEU A 16 -26.72 -6.77 -15.61
N LEU A 17 -27.28 -7.73 -14.86
CA LEU A 17 -26.72 -8.22 -13.60
C LEU A 17 -25.60 -9.27 -13.79
N ALA A 18 -25.37 -9.75 -15.02
CA ALA A 18 -24.47 -10.87 -15.30
C ALA A 18 -23.07 -10.47 -15.79
N GLU A 19 -22.75 -9.17 -15.91
CA GLU A 19 -21.36 -8.73 -16.07
C GLU A 19 -20.64 -8.70 -14.72
N GLU A 20 -20.55 -9.85 -14.06
CA GLU A 20 -19.61 -10.06 -12.96
C GLU A 20 -18.27 -10.47 -13.57
N GLY A 21 -17.42 -9.50 -13.88
CA GLY A 21 -16.00 -9.78 -14.07
C GLY A 21 -15.47 -10.54 -12.85
N SER A 22 -14.55 -11.49 -13.05
CA SER A 22 -13.99 -12.26 -11.94
C SER A 22 -13.47 -11.32 -10.84
N HIS A 23 -13.87 -11.55 -9.58
CA HIS A 23 -13.40 -10.74 -8.45
C HIS A 23 -11.86 -10.72 -8.43
N TRP A 24 -11.26 -9.57 -8.10
CA TRP A 24 -9.81 -9.36 -8.20
C TRP A 24 -8.98 -10.43 -7.48
N ALA A 25 -9.51 -11.02 -6.39
CA ALA A 25 -8.84 -12.09 -5.64
C ALA A 25 -8.71 -13.41 -6.41
N PHE A 26 -9.53 -13.62 -7.45
CA PHE A 26 -9.51 -14.81 -8.32
C PHE A 26 -8.79 -14.58 -9.65
N ILE A 27 -8.28 -13.37 -9.88
CA ILE A 27 -7.48 -13.06 -11.07
C ILE A 27 -6.01 -13.25 -10.73
N LYS A 28 -5.29 -14.05 -11.53
CA LYS A 28 -3.85 -14.25 -11.35
C LYS A 28 -3.10 -12.91 -11.47
N PRO A 29 -2.29 -12.51 -10.48
CA PRO A 29 -1.49 -11.29 -10.57
C PRO A 29 -0.50 -11.36 -11.75
N ASN A 30 -0.42 -10.28 -12.53
CA ASN A 30 0.57 -10.14 -13.59
C ASN A 30 1.81 -9.39 -13.06
N ARG A 31 3.00 -9.86 -13.43
CA ARG A 31 4.27 -9.25 -13.01
C ARG A 31 4.70 -8.22 -14.06
N HIS A 32 4.34 -6.96 -13.83
CA HIS A 32 4.72 -5.87 -14.71
C HIS A 32 6.21 -5.55 -14.64
N LYS A 33 6.79 -5.11 -15.77
CA LYS A 33 8.15 -4.57 -15.80
C LYS A 33 8.20 -3.25 -15.03
N LEU A 34 9.34 -2.99 -14.39
CA LEU A 34 9.54 -1.74 -13.65
C LEU A 34 9.59 -0.55 -14.62
N PRO A 35 8.95 0.58 -14.29
CA PRO A 35 9.03 1.78 -15.10
C PRO A 35 10.41 2.42 -14.97
N THR A 36 10.85 3.07 -16.04
CA THR A 36 12.04 3.92 -16.01
C THR A 36 11.70 5.22 -15.27
N VAL A 37 12.55 5.61 -14.32
CA VAL A 37 12.44 6.84 -13.52
C VAL A 37 13.68 7.70 -13.71
N LYS A 38 13.56 9.01 -13.51
CA LYS A 38 14.69 9.95 -13.62
C LYS A 38 15.55 9.91 -12.36
N GLN A 39 14.93 9.86 -11.19
CA GLN A 39 15.65 9.81 -9.90
C GLN A 39 15.86 8.34 -9.46
N ALA A 40 16.98 7.75 -9.87
CA ALA A 40 17.26 6.33 -9.60
C ALA A 40 17.59 6.00 -8.13
N ASP A 41 18.01 6.99 -7.34
CA ASP A 41 18.51 6.77 -5.97
C ASP A 41 17.43 6.78 -4.88
N TRP A 42 16.20 7.21 -5.22
CA TRP A 42 15.10 7.30 -4.25
C TRP A 42 14.34 5.99 -4.04
N PRO A 43 14.03 5.19 -5.08
CA PRO A 43 13.37 3.91 -4.90
C PRO A 43 14.19 2.96 -4.04
N ILE A 44 13.62 2.46 -2.94
CA ILE A 44 14.24 1.44 -2.09
C ILE A 44 13.76 0.05 -2.52
N ASN A 45 12.48 -0.05 -2.89
CA ASN A 45 11.83 -1.29 -3.32
C ASN A 45 11.26 -1.18 -4.74
N PRO A 46 10.96 -2.31 -5.41
CA PRO A 46 10.39 -2.30 -6.76
C PRO A 46 9.08 -1.51 -6.90
N ILE A 47 8.27 -1.42 -5.83
CA ILE A 47 7.00 -0.67 -5.82
C ILE A 47 7.26 0.83 -5.93
N ASP A 48 8.36 1.32 -5.35
CA ASP A 48 8.69 2.75 -5.31
C ASP A 48 8.93 3.32 -6.72
N TYR A 49 9.39 2.50 -7.66
CA TYR A 49 9.51 2.88 -9.08
C TYR A 49 8.16 3.28 -9.69
N PHE A 50 7.09 2.56 -9.36
CA PHE A 50 5.75 2.88 -9.87
C PHE A 50 5.21 4.18 -9.27
N ILE A 51 5.47 4.42 -7.97
CA ILE A 51 5.09 5.65 -7.27
C ILE A 51 5.87 6.83 -7.85
N LEU A 52 7.19 6.71 -7.93
CA LEU A 52 8.06 7.77 -8.43
C LEU A 52 7.76 8.11 -9.89
N SER A 53 7.54 7.10 -10.75
CA SER A 53 7.13 7.34 -12.14
C SER A 53 5.86 8.18 -12.24
N LYS A 54 4.87 7.93 -11.37
CA LYS A 54 3.64 8.74 -11.32
C LYS A 54 3.89 10.15 -10.80
N LEU A 55 4.72 10.31 -9.77
CA LEU A 55 5.11 11.63 -9.25
C LEU A 55 5.85 12.46 -10.32
N GLU A 56 6.84 11.87 -10.99
CA GLU A 56 7.62 12.53 -12.05
C GLU A 56 6.73 12.96 -13.23
N ASN A 57 5.79 12.10 -13.65
CA ASN A 57 4.82 12.44 -14.71
C ASN A 57 3.89 13.59 -14.30
N ALA A 58 3.60 13.72 -13.01
CA ALA A 58 2.82 14.82 -12.44
C ALA A 58 3.67 16.06 -12.09
N ASN A 59 4.96 16.07 -12.40
CA ASN A 59 5.93 17.09 -11.97
C ASN A 59 5.96 17.32 -10.44
N LEU A 60 5.69 16.27 -9.67
CA LEU A 60 5.78 16.27 -8.21
C LEU A 60 7.08 15.61 -7.74
N LYS A 61 7.53 16.00 -6.55
CA LYS A 61 8.66 15.38 -5.87
C LYS A 61 8.17 14.53 -4.69
N PRO A 62 8.84 13.42 -4.35
CA PRO A 62 8.55 12.70 -3.13
C PRO A 62 8.69 13.59 -1.89
N SER A 63 7.85 13.34 -0.89
CA SER A 63 8.00 13.99 0.41
C SER A 63 9.29 13.54 1.10
N PRO A 64 9.92 14.41 1.90
CA PRO A 64 11.07 14.01 2.70
C PRO A 64 10.69 12.92 3.70
N ALA A 65 11.67 12.11 4.08
CA ALA A 65 11.49 11.12 5.14
C ALA A 65 11.09 11.81 6.45
N ALA A 66 10.20 11.16 7.21
CA ALA A 66 9.83 11.64 8.54
C ALA A 66 11.04 11.62 9.47
N ASP A 67 11.05 12.51 10.47
CA ASP A 67 12.04 12.44 11.54
C ASP A 67 11.91 11.13 12.32
N ARG A 68 13.00 10.72 12.98
CA ARG A 68 13.08 9.41 13.66
C ARG A 68 11.99 9.22 14.72
N ILE A 69 11.65 10.25 15.48
CA ILE A 69 10.66 10.14 16.56
C ILE A 69 9.25 10.01 15.96
N THR A 70 8.92 10.83 14.97
CA THR A 70 7.66 10.73 14.23
C THR A 70 7.51 9.36 13.56
N LEU A 71 8.58 8.84 12.97
CA LEU A 71 8.58 7.51 12.35
C LEU A 71 8.30 6.40 13.38
N LEU A 72 8.96 6.45 14.53
CA LEU A 72 8.73 5.50 15.62
C LEU A 72 7.29 5.57 16.16
N ARG A 73 6.78 6.78 16.38
CA ARG A 73 5.40 6.95 16.87
C ARG A 73 4.37 6.41 15.88
N ARG A 74 4.57 6.64 14.57
CA ARG A 74 3.68 6.14 13.52
C ARG A 74 3.64 4.61 13.53
N VAL A 75 4.79 3.94 13.48
CA VAL A 75 4.81 2.48 13.42
C VAL A 75 4.19 1.82 14.66
N HIS A 76 4.39 2.40 15.84
CA HIS A 76 3.75 1.95 17.08
C HIS A 76 2.22 2.05 17.01
N LEU A 77 1.70 3.21 16.60
CA LEU A 77 0.25 3.40 16.46
C LEU A 77 -0.35 2.55 15.34
N ASP A 78 0.35 2.40 14.21
CA ASP A 78 -0.12 1.65 13.06
C ASP A 78 -0.16 0.14 13.33
N LEU A 79 0.82 -0.40 14.06
CA LEU A 79 0.93 -1.84 14.31
C LEU A 79 0.16 -2.30 15.55
N ILE A 80 0.22 -1.55 16.66
CA ILE A 80 -0.36 -1.98 17.94
C ILE A 80 -1.34 -0.98 18.56
N GLY A 81 -1.53 0.20 17.96
CA GLY A 81 -2.48 1.21 18.45
C GLY A 81 -2.07 1.97 19.71
N LEU A 82 -0.86 1.74 20.22
CA LEU A 82 -0.32 2.38 21.43
C LEU A 82 0.91 3.22 21.09
N PRO A 83 1.13 4.38 21.73
CA PRO A 83 2.36 5.15 21.54
C PRO A 83 3.57 4.42 22.17
N PRO A 84 4.80 4.71 21.70
CA PRO A 84 6.02 4.15 22.31
C PRO A 84 6.24 4.70 23.72
N THR A 85 6.86 3.90 24.59
CA THR A 85 7.28 4.38 25.93
C THR A 85 8.53 5.27 25.83
N PRO A 86 8.82 6.11 26.84
CA PRO A 86 10.05 6.91 26.87
C PRO A 86 11.33 6.08 26.67
N ASP A 87 11.42 4.92 27.34
CA ASP A 87 12.57 4.01 27.25
C ASP A 87 12.74 3.44 25.82
N GLU A 88 11.63 3.13 25.15
CA GLU A 88 11.66 2.67 23.76
C GLU A 88 12.11 3.76 22.79
N VAL A 89 11.69 5.00 23.03
CA VAL A 89 12.16 6.16 22.26
C VAL A 89 13.66 6.34 22.45
N GLU A 90 14.15 6.32 23.68
CA GLU A 90 15.58 6.45 23.97
C GLU A 90 16.39 5.32 23.33
N SER A 91 15.96 4.06 23.51
CA SER A 91 16.61 2.90 22.92
C SER A 91 16.68 3.02 21.39
N PHE A 92 15.61 3.47 20.74
CA PHE A 92 15.58 3.64 19.29
C PHE A 92 16.46 4.80 18.82
N LEU A 93 16.51 5.91 19.56
CA LEU A 93 17.36 7.05 19.22
C LEU A 93 18.84 6.72 19.39
N ASN A 94 19.18 5.90 20.38
CA ASN A 94 20.55 5.45 20.65
C ASN A 94 21.02 4.36 19.68
N ASP A 95 20.12 3.56 19.10
CA ASP A 95 20.47 2.60 18.06
C ASP A 95 20.79 3.31 16.73
N LYS A 96 22.08 3.41 16.38
CA LYS A 96 22.58 3.99 15.12
C LYS A 96 22.76 2.95 14.00
N SER A 97 22.42 1.69 14.25
CA SER A 97 22.52 0.66 13.22
C SER A 97 21.59 0.94 12.05
N PRO A 98 21.97 0.52 10.82
CA PRO A 98 21.13 0.68 9.64
C PRO A 98 19.80 -0.09 9.73
N ASP A 99 19.71 -1.08 10.61
CA ASP A 99 18.54 -1.93 10.81
C ASP A 99 17.70 -1.58 12.06
N ALA A 100 18.01 -0.48 12.76
CA ALA A 100 17.30 -0.05 13.97
C ALA A 100 15.77 -0.02 13.79
N TYR A 101 15.28 0.55 12.69
CA TYR A 101 13.84 0.59 12.40
C TYR A 101 13.23 -0.80 12.18
N LYS A 102 13.96 -1.67 11.45
CA LYS A 102 13.53 -3.04 11.19
C LYS A 102 13.44 -3.86 12.48
N LYS A 103 14.37 -3.66 13.43
CA LYS A 103 14.32 -4.31 14.74
C LYS A 103 13.06 -3.93 15.51
N VAL A 104 12.67 -2.66 15.51
CA VAL A 104 11.42 -2.19 16.14
C VAL A 104 10.21 -2.87 15.49
N VAL A 105 10.10 -2.84 14.17
CA VAL A 105 9.01 -3.48 13.43
C VAL A 105 8.91 -4.97 13.79
N ASN A 106 10.04 -5.68 13.76
CA ASN A 106 10.07 -7.10 14.08
C ASN A 106 9.65 -7.38 15.53
N LYS A 107 10.06 -6.53 16.49
CA LYS A 107 9.66 -6.64 17.89
C LYS A 107 8.14 -6.49 18.03
N LEU A 108 7.55 -5.49 17.37
CA LEU A 108 6.12 -5.20 17.42
C LEU A 108 5.28 -6.30 16.77
N LEU A 109 5.75 -6.88 15.66
CA LEU A 109 5.04 -7.95 14.94
C LEU A 109 5.19 -9.35 15.57
N ALA A 110 6.15 -9.53 16.48
CA ALA A 110 6.36 -10.80 17.17
C ALA A 110 5.44 -11.01 18.38
N SER A 111 4.56 -10.05 18.69
CA SER A 111 3.65 -10.06 19.85
C SER A 111 2.29 -10.68 19.55
#